data_AF-A0A1G3W1V5-F1
#
_entry.id   AF-A0A1G3W1V5-F1
#
_cell.length_a   1.000
_cell.length_b   1.000
_cell.length_c   1.000
_cell.angle_alpha   90.00
_cell.angle_beta   90.00
_cell.angle_gamma   90.00
#
_symmetry.space_group_name_H-M   'P 1'
#
loop_
_entity.id
_entity.type
_entity.pdbx_description
1 polymer ?
#
loop_
_entity_poly.entity_id
_entity_poly.type
_entity_poly.pdbx_seq_one_letter_code
_entity_poly.pdbx_strand_id
1 'polypeptide(L)'
;MNPARLLNRHTLDNGLSLEFWDHSRPLVGGRQFVCLMATIAIPVRAETLPPELEGQAAQVVEALREGIVFSQMQERNFIGASEAPTILQDMQTRILALVPGYFGHAEFAARFIRKKWAERQELLHWQRQDTRGEPTWPPLPS
;
A
#
# COMPACT_ATOMS: atom_id res chain seq x y z
N MET A 1 -15.25 2.34 15.75
CA MET A 1 -13.89 2.19 15.18
C MET A 1 -13.21 3.53 15.42
N ASN A 2 -12.08 3.60 16.14
CA ASN A 2 -11.40 4.88 16.31
C ASN A 2 -10.90 5.36 14.93
N PRO A 3 -11.12 6.63 14.57
CA PRO A 3 -10.58 7.15 13.32
C PRO A 3 -9.06 7.11 13.38
N ALA A 4 -8.44 6.74 12.26
CA ALA A 4 -7.00 6.81 12.11
C ALA A 4 -6.54 8.26 12.31
N ARG A 5 -5.45 8.45 13.07
CA ARG A 5 -4.88 9.78 13.32
C ARG A 5 -3.61 9.96 12.49
N LEU A 6 -3.58 10.97 11.62
CA LEU A 6 -2.33 11.38 10.97
C LEU A 6 -1.37 11.90 12.04
N LEU A 7 -0.19 11.29 12.14
CA LEU A 7 0.86 11.66 13.07
C LEU A 7 1.74 12.77 12.49
N ASN A 8 2.28 12.53 11.29
CA ASN A 8 3.13 13.48 10.58
C ASN A 8 3.26 13.10 9.08
N ARG A 9 3.82 14.03 8.32
CA ARG A 9 4.15 13.88 6.91
C ARG A 9 5.61 14.28 6.71
N HIS A 10 6.35 13.50 5.93
CA HIS A 10 7.74 13.73 5.55
C HIS A 10 7.84 13.83 4.05
N THR A 11 8.41 14.93 3.56
CA THR A 11 8.76 15.07 2.14
C THR A 11 10.02 14.26 1.88
N LEU A 12 9.97 13.40 0.87
CA LEU A 12 11.06 12.54 0.44
C LEU A 12 11.90 13.24 -0.64
N ASP A 13 13.16 12.83 -0.80
CA ASP A 13 14.09 13.43 -1.77
C ASP A 13 13.61 13.32 -3.23
N ASN A 14 12.80 12.30 -3.53
CA ASN A 14 12.15 12.12 -4.83
C ASN A 14 10.85 12.93 -5.01
N GLY A 15 10.54 13.84 -4.08
CA GLY A 15 9.36 14.70 -4.11
C GLY A 15 8.05 14.04 -3.65
N LEU A 16 8.07 12.75 -3.31
CA LEU A 16 6.90 12.07 -2.74
C LEU A 16 6.70 12.44 -1.26
N SER A 17 5.50 12.15 -0.74
CA SER A 17 5.18 12.36 0.67
C SER A 17 4.98 11.03 1.39
N LEU A 18 5.75 10.79 2.44
CA LEU A 18 5.55 9.71 3.39
C LEU A 18 4.68 10.21 4.54
N GLU A 19 3.56 9.55 4.76
CA GLU A 19 2.65 9.83 5.87
C GLU A 19 2.66 8.70 6.88
N PHE A 20 2.59 9.05 8.15
CA PHE A 20 2.44 8.10 9.24
C PHE A 20 1.08 8.26 9.89
N TRP A 21 0.34 7.16 9.99
CA TRP A 21 -1.00 7.09 10.54
C TRP A 21 -1.01 6.15 11.75
N ASP A 22 -1.65 6.62 12.83
CA ASP A 22 -1.87 5.88 14.06
C ASP A 22 -3.26 5.25 14.05
N HIS A 23 -3.28 3.92 14.00
CA HIS A 23 -4.48 3.09 14.07
C HIS A 23 -4.59 2.36 15.42
N SER A 24 -3.87 2.86 16.44
CA SER A 24 -3.87 2.24 17.76
C SER A 24 -5.25 2.31 18.41
N ARG A 25 -5.57 1.29 19.21
CA ARG A 25 -6.86 1.20 19.91
C ARG A 25 -6.72 0.47 21.24
N PRO A 26 -7.54 0.82 22.24
CA PRO A 26 -7.60 0.07 23.48
C PRO A 26 -8.06 -1.37 23.25
N LEU A 27 -7.53 -2.27 24.07
CA LEU A 27 -7.93 -3.67 24.21
C LEU A 27 -8.43 -3.90 25.65
N VAL A 28 -8.99 -5.08 25.88
CA VAL A 28 -9.46 -5.52 27.22
C VAL A 28 -8.27 -5.60 28.20
N GLY A 29 -8.53 -5.31 29.48
CA GLY A 29 -7.56 -5.47 30.55
C GLY A 29 -6.47 -4.39 30.61
N GLY A 30 -6.80 -3.16 30.19
CA GLY A 30 -5.84 -2.04 30.19
C GLY A 30 -4.72 -2.18 29.16
N ARG A 31 -4.88 -3.10 28.20
CA ARG A 31 -3.94 -3.34 27.11
C ARG A 31 -4.25 -2.44 25.92
N GLN A 32 -3.28 -2.30 25.04
CA GLN A 32 -3.36 -1.52 23.82
C GLN A 32 -2.94 -2.39 22.63
N PHE A 33 -3.62 -2.18 21.51
CA PHE A 33 -3.14 -2.52 20.18
C PHE A 33 -2.46 -1.29 19.62
N VAL A 34 -1.18 -1.41 19.28
CA VAL A 34 -0.41 -0.34 18.65
C VAL A 34 -0.28 -0.66 17.17
N CYS A 35 -0.75 0.25 16.32
CA CYS A 35 -0.67 0.07 14.88
C CYS A 35 -0.23 1.36 14.20
N LEU A 36 0.92 1.28 13.53
CA LEU A 36 1.47 2.32 12.70
C LEU A 36 1.30 1.93 11.24
N MET A 37 0.71 2.82 10.45
CA MET A 37 0.63 2.66 9.00
C MET A 37 1.44 3.76 8.33
N ALA A 38 2.44 3.36 7.55
CA ALA A 38 3.24 4.24 6.71
C ALA A 38 2.69 4.19 5.28
N THR A 39 2.36 5.34 4.70
CA THR A 39 1.78 5.43 3.35
C THR A 39 2.50 6.42 2.47
N ILE A 40 2.65 6.07 1.19
CA ILE A 40 3.17 6.99 0.17
C ILE A 40 2.20 6.96 -1.01
N ALA A 41 1.59 8.10 -1.30
CA ALA A 41 0.79 8.28 -2.50
C ALA A 41 1.72 8.50 -3.70
N ILE A 42 1.59 7.64 -4.71
CA ILE A 42 2.40 7.68 -5.92
C ILE A 42 1.46 8.02 -7.09
N PRO A 43 1.58 9.22 -7.66
CA PRO A 43 0.78 9.61 -8.81
C PRO A 43 1.16 8.75 -10.02
N VAL A 44 0.14 8.24 -10.73
CA VAL A 44 0.33 7.53 -11.99
C VAL A 44 -0.02 8.50 -13.11
N ARG A 45 1.00 9.09 -13.73
CA ARG A 45 0.87 10.04 -14.84
C ARG A 45 1.90 9.73 -15.90
N ALA A 46 1.70 10.23 -17.11
CA ALA A 46 2.61 9.98 -18.23
C ALA A 46 4.06 10.34 -17.88
N GLU A 47 4.28 11.38 -17.08
CA GLU A 47 5.61 11.88 -16.72
C GLU A 47 6.29 11.04 -15.62
N THR A 48 5.52 10.26 -14.86
CA THR A 48 6.04 9.39 -13.78
C THR A 48 6.09 7.92 -14.20
N LEU A 49 5.64 7.62 -15.43
CA LEU A 49 5.66 6.28 -15.94
C LEU A 49 7.10 5.83 -16.29
N PRO A 50 7.40 4.55 -16.08
CA PRO A 50 8.59 3.94 -16.66
C PRO A 50 8.62 4.10 -18.20
N PRO A 51 9.77 4.40 -18.83
CA PRO A 51 9.88 4.58 -20.27
C PRO A 51 9.30 3.43 -21.09
N GLU A 52 9.47 2.19 -20.62
CA GLU A 52 8.95 1.00 -21.29
C GLU A 52 7.41 0.89 -21.26
N LEU A 53 6.73 1.63 -20.37
CA LEU A 53 5.28 1.67 -20.26
C LEU A 53 4.66 2.88 -20.97
N GLU A 54 5.46 3.80 -21.51
CA GLU A 54 4.97 5.00 -22.22
C GLU A 54 4.03 4.63 -23.38
N GLY A 55 4.37 3.61 -24.17
CA GLY A 55 3.53 3.12 -25.27
C GLY A 55 2.18 2.54 -24.83
N GLN A 56 2.01 2.26 -23.53
CA GLN A 56 0.78 1.75 -22.92
C GLN A 56 0.22 2.71 -21.86
N ALA A 57 0.69 3.97 -21.83
CA ALA A 57 0.39 4.92 -20.76
C ALA A 57 -1.10 5.06 -20.47
N ALA A 58 -1.93 5.17 -21.51
CA ALA A 58 -3.38 5.27 -21.35
C ALA A 58 -4.00 4.04 -20.65
N GLN A 59 -3.50 2.84 -20.96
CA GLN A 59 -3.98 1.59 -20.34
C GLN A 59 -3.53 1.49 -18.88
N VAL A 60 -2.30 1.93 -18.59
CA VAL A 60 -1.75 1.91 -17.23
C VAL A 60 -2.48 2.93 -16.35
N VAL A 61 -2.66 4.16 -16.82
CA VAL A 61 -3.41 5.21 -16.10
C VAL A 61 -4.86 4.81 -15.90
N GLU A 62 -5.51 4.24 -16.92
CA GLU A 62 -6.87 3.73 -16.76
C GLU A 62 -6.90 2.63 -15.70
N ALA A 63 -6.05 1.62 -15.79
CA ALA A 63 -6.10 0.48 -14.88
C ALA A 63 -5.70 0.81 -13.43
N LEU A 64 -4.71 1.68 -13.23
CA LEU A 64 -4.19 2.07 -11.92
C LEU A 64 -4.85 3.35 -11.37
N ARG A 65 -5.74 3.98 -12.16
CA ARG A 65 -6.45 5.21 -11.84
C ARG A 65 -5.49 6.37 -11.57
N GLU A 66 -5.95 7.39 -10.84
CA GLU A 66 -5.23 8.64 -10.57
C GLU A 66 -3.94 8.45 -9.74
N GLY A 67 -3.76 7.30 -9.10
CA GLY A 67 -2.59 7.01 -8.31
C GLY A 67 -2.67 5.68 -7.57
N ILE A 68 -1.51 5.20 -7.15
CA ILE A 68 -1.37 4.00 -6.32
C ILE A 68 -0.80 4.40 -4.97
N VAL A 69 -1.27 3.75 -3.90
CA VAL A 69 -0.76 4.00 -2.55
C VAL A 69 0.12 2.82 -2.15
N PHE A 70 1.40 3.11 -1.93
CA PHE A 70 2.23 2.20 -1.16
C PHE A 70 1.81 2.28 0.30
N SER A 71 1.61 1.13 0.94
CA SER A 71 1.33 1.06 2.38
C SER A 71 2.18 -0.03 3.04
N GLN A 72 2.67 0.27 4.23
CA GLN A 72 3.30 -0.69 5.13
C GLN A 72 2.69 -0.54 6.51
N MET A 73 2.21 -1.64 7.07
CA MET A 73 1.62 -1.68 8.41
C MET A 73 2.59 -2.38 9.38
N GLN A 74 2.80 -1.77 10.54
CA GLN A 74 3.48 -2.39 11.69
C GLN A 74 2.53 -2.43 12.87
N GLU A 75 2.33 -3.63 13.42
CA GLU A 75 1.41 -3.84 14.52
C GLU A 75 2.07 -4.55 15.71
N ARG A 76 1.64 -4.18 16.91
CA ARG A 76 1.97 -4.88 18.16
C ARG A 76 0.72 -4.98 19.01
N ASN A 77 0.47 -6.19 19.52
CA ASN A 77 -0.69 -6.50 20.34
C ASN A 77 -0.30 -6.54 21.82
N PHE A 78 -1.29 -6.37 22.70
CA PHE A 78 -1.18 -6.57 24.15
C PHE A 78 -0.14 -5.69 24.87
N ILE A 79 0.07 -4.48 24.37
CA ILE A 79 1.02 -3.52 24.96
C ILE A 79 0.40 -2.85 26.19
N GLY A 80 1.20 -2.55 27.22
CA GLY A 80 0.72 -1.73 28.34
C GLY A 80 0.36 -0.31 27.88
N ALA A 81 -0.71 0.27 28.42
CA ALA A 81 -1.14 1.62 28.00
C ALA A 81 -0.04 2.69 28.14
N SER A 82 0.82 2.56 29.15
CA SER A 82 1.98 3.45 29.37
C SER A 82 3.13 3.24 28.38
N GLU A 83 3.24 2.06 27.76
CA GLU A 83 4.31 1.70 26.83
C GLU A 83 3.93 2.00 25.37
N ALA A 84 2.63 2.05 25.08
CA ALA A 84 2.11 2.22 23.72
C ALA A 84 2.69 3.44 22.97
N PRO A 85 2.81 4.64 23.57
CA PRO A 85 3.41 5.78 22.88
C PRO A 85 4.88 5.56 22.47
N THR A 86 5.68 4.96 23.36
CA THR A 86 7.09 4.66 23.09
C THR A 86 7.23 3.63 21.96
N ILE A 87 6.43 2.57 21.98
CA ILE A 87 6.44 1.55 20.92
C ILE A 87 6.05 2.15 19.57
N LEU A 88 5.03 3.02 19.55
CA LEU A 88 4.60 3.70 18.32
C LEU A 88 5.73 4.58 17.77
N GLN A 89 6.43 5.32 18.63
CA GLN A 89 7.57 6.15 18.24
C GLN A 89 8.73 5.30 17.70
N ASP A 90 9.05 4.17 18.33
CA ASP A 90 10.10 3.27 17.87
C ASP A 90 9.80 2.67 16.50
N MET A 91 8.53 2.32 16.23
CA MET A 91 8.10 1.88 14.89
C MET A 91 8.34 2.97 13.85
N GLN A 92 7.98 4.22 14.16
CA GLN A 92 8.18 5.35 13.25
C GLN A 92 9.67 5.57 12.96
N THR A 93 10.51 5.58 14.00
CA THR A 93 11.96 5.73 13.87
C THR A 93 12.58 4.65 12.98
N ARG A 94 12.15 3.39 13.12
CA ARG A 94 12.62 2.29 12.27
C ARG A 94 12.28 2.48 10.80
N ILE A 95 11.07 2.98 10.49
CA ILE A 95 10.67 3.24 9.10
C ILE A 95 11.45 4.44 8.55
N LEU A 96 11.62 5.50 9.34
CA LEU A 96 12.41 6.67 8.94
C LEU A 96 13.86 6.31 8.64
N ALA A 97 14.45 5.34 9.36
CA ALA A 97 15.80 4.86 9.06
C ALA A 97 15.92 4.20 7.65
N LEU A 98 14.82 3.70 7.08
CA LEU A 98 14.78 3.12 5.74
C LEU A 98 14.54 4.16 4.64
N VAL A 99 14.15 5.39 5.00
CA VAL A 99 13.76 6.42 4.04
C VAL A 99 14.86 6.73 3.02
N PRO A 100 16.10 7.07 3.41
CA PRO A 100 17.12 7.48 2.43
C PRO A 100 17.47 6.37 1.43
N GLY A 101 17.46 5.10 1.88
CA GLY A 101 17.90 3.97 1.06
C GLY A 101 16.80 3.31 0.23
N TYR A 102 15.53 3.53 0.56
CA TYR A 102 14.42 2.80 -0.06
C TYR A 102 13.33 3.73 -0.60
N PHE A 103 12.68 4.52 0.26
CA PHE A 103 11.53 5.34 -0.11
C PHE A 103 11.92 6.64 -0.82
N GLY A 104 13.07 7.22 -0.47
CA GLY A 104 13.58 8.46 -1.07
C GLY A 104 14.29 8.26 -2.42
N HIS A 105 14.50 7.02 -2.84
CA HIS A 105 15.19 6.74 -4.10
C HIS A 105 14.35 7.18 -5.31
N ALA A 106 14.98 7.79 -6.33
CA ALA A 106 14.29 8.29 -7.54
C ALA A 106 13.48 7.20 -8.26
N GLU A 107 14.06 6.00 -8.39
CA GLU A 107 13.39 4.83 -9.00
C GLU A 107 12.23 4.22 -8.20
N PHE A 108 11.97 4.66 -6.96
CA PHE A 108 10.95 4.04 -6.11
C PHE A 108 9.57 4.03 -6.78
N ALA A 109 9.12 5.18 -7.28
CA ALA A 109 7.83 5.32 -7.96
C ALA A 109 7.74 4.40 -9.18
N ALA A 110 8.73 4.48 -10.09
CA ALA A 110 8.76 3.68 -11.31
C ALA A 110 8.74 2.17 -11.02
N ARG A 111 9.54 1.71 -10.06
CA ARG A 111 9.56 0.29 -9.63
C ARG A 111 8.21 -0.15 -9.06
N PHE A 112 7.58 0.68 -8.25
CA PHE A 112 6.29 0.35 -7.67
C PHE A 112 5.17 0.30 -8.70
N ILE A 113 5.17 1.23 -9.67
CA ILE A 113 4.25 1.22 -10.81
C ILE A 113 4.41 -0.05 -11.64
N ARG A 114 5.65 -0.43 -12.00
CA ARG A 114 5.94 -1.69 -12.72
C ARG A 114 5.33 -2.90 -12.03
N LYS A 115 5.57 -3.00 -10.72
CA LYS A 115 5.04 -4.10 -9.90
C LYS A 115 3.51 -4.13 -9.93
N LYS A 116 2.86 -2.99 -9.70
CA LYS A 116 1.39 -2.92 -9.67
C LYS A 116 0.76 -3.20 -11.03
N TRP A 117 1.41 -2.77 -12.11
CA TRP A 117 0.99 -3.09 -13.46
C TRP A 117 1.10 -4.59 -13.75
N ALA A 118 2.21 -5.24 -13.38
CA ALA A 118 2.38 -6.68 -13.54
C ALA A 118 1.32 -7.48 -12.76
N GLU A 119 1.09 -7.15 -11.49
CA GLU A 119 0.02 -7.77 -10.66
C GLU A 119 -1.35 -7.63 -11.33
N ARG A 120 -1.63 -6.47 -11.94
CA ARG A 120 -2.90 -6.24 -12.66
C ARG A 120 -3.01 -7.09 -13.91
N GLN A 121 -1.94 -7.22 -14.68
CA GLN A 121 -1.91 -8.06 -15.88
C GLN A 121 -2.12 -9.54 -15.54
N GLU A 122 -1.50 -10.02 -14.46
CA GLU A 122 -1.71 -11.38 -13.96
C GLU A 122 -3.17 -11.60 -13.56
N LEU A 123 -3.78 -10.68 -12.80
CA LEU A 123 -5.20 -10.77 -12.43
C LEU A 123 -6.12 -10.86 -13.65
N LEU A 124 -5.88 -10.06 -14.68
CA LEU A 124 -6.64 -10.11 -15.93
C LEU A 124 -6.41 -11.42 -16.72
N HIS A 125 -5.22 -12.00 -16.62
CA HIS A 125 -4.94 -13.30 -17.22
C HIS A 125 -5.74 -14.41 -16.53
N TRP A 126 -5.74 -14.45 -15.19
CA TRP A 126 -6.54 -15.40 -14.41
C TRP A 126 -8.04 -15.26 -14.65
N GLN A 127 -8.57 -14.03 -14.67
CA GLN A 127 -10.00 -13.79 -14.97
C GLN A 127 -10.43 -14.27 -16.36
N ARG A 128 -9.55 -14.16 -17.37
CA ARG A 128 -9.79 -14.64 -18.75
C ARG A 128 -9.68 -16.16 -18.90
N GLN A 129 -9.07 -16.85 -17.95
CA GLN A 129 -8.99 -18.31 -17.92
C GLN A 129 -10.18 -18.90 -17.16
N ASP A 130 -10.62 -18.25 -16.09
CA ASP A 130 -11.79 -18.67 -15.29
C ASP A 130 -13.12 -18.54 -16.07
N THR A 131 -13.26 -17.50 -16.90
CA THR A 131 -14.44 -17.31 -17.78
C THR A 131 -14.54 -18.32 -18.93
N ARG A 132 -13.57 -19.22 -19.11
CA ARG A 132 -13.66 -20.35 -20.07
C ARG A 132 -14.12 -21.65 -19.41
N GLY A 133 -14.40 -21.63 -18.11
CA GLY A 133 -14.83 -22.78 -17.33
C GLY A 133 -16.24 -22.65 -16.76
N GLU A 134 -17.20 -22.05 -17.49
CA GLU A 134 -18.61 -22.20 -17.11
C GLU A 134 -18.94 -23.70 -17.04
N PRO A 135 -19.35 -24.24 -15.88
CA PRO A 135 -19.70 -25.64 -15.81
C PRO A 135 -21.05 -25.81 -16.52
N THR A 136 -21.03 -26.38 -17.71
CA THR A 136 -22.23 -26.88 -18.39
C THR A 136 -22.79 -28.02 -17.55
N TRP A 137 -23.69 -27.71 -16.62
CA TRP A 137 -24.44 -28.75 -15.93
C TRP A 137 -25.40 -29.39 -16.95
N PRO A 138 -25.45 -30.73 -17.08
CA PRO A 138 -26.49 -31.36 -17.87
C PRO A 138 -27.86 -31.04 -17.25
N PRO A 139 -28.91 -30.83 -18.06
CA PRO A 139 -30.25 -30.56 -17.53
C PRO A 139 -30.70 -31.72 -16.64
N LEU A 140 -31.29 -31.40 -15.49
CA LEU A 140 -31.82 -32.39 -14.55
C LEU A 140 -32.90 -33.24 -15.24
N PRO A 141 -32.87 -34.57 -15.08
CA PRO A 141 -33.87 -35.44 -15.68
C PRO A 141 -35.25 -35.16 -15.07
N SER A 142 -36.24 -35.04 -15.96
CA SER A 142 -37.67 -34.83 -15.66
C SER A 142 -38.29 -35.96 -14.85
#